data_AF-A0A960W424-F1
#
_entry.id   AF-A0A960W424-F1
#
_cell.length_a   1.000
_cell.length_b   1.000
_cell.length_c   1.000
_cell.angle_alpha   90.00
_cell.angle_beta   90.00
_cell.angle_gamma   90.00
#
_symmetry.space_group_name_H-M   'P 1'
#
loop_
_entity.id
_entity.type
_entity.pdbx_description
1 polymer ?
#
loop_
_entity_poly.entity_id
_entity_poly.type
_entity_poly.pdbx_seq_one_letter_code
_entity_poly.pdbx_strand_id
1 'polypeptide(L)'
;MNLKNKWVIYSIGGIVLVWGVSLIAAKILVPEWNPPKRHTGFILNEEADAILKQSCFDCHSNETKSYWYNKMPVISVLLARHIQEGRKELNFSEWEKRPESKKKKAIRKSLEEIIEGEMPLPPYIFMHPEAKIDGNKLEFLKKIAKTKWDVEPELEEQY
;
A
#
# COMPACT_ATOMS: atom_id res chain seq x y z
N MET A 1 19.13 40.00 -29.44
CA MET A 1 18.34 39.17 -28.48
C MET A 1 17.97 40.02 -27.26
N ASN A 2 16.68 40.22 -26.97
CA ASN A 2 16.18 41.17 -25.96
C ASN A 2 16.49 40.68 -24.52
N LEU A 3 16.76 41.60 -23.60
CA LEU A 3 17.01 41.33 -22.16
C LEU A 3 15.86 40.54 -21.51
N LYS A 4 14.61 40.81 -21.94
CA LYS A 4 13.42 40.03 -21.52
C LYS A 4 13.53 38.55 -21.94
N ASN A 5 14.07 38.27 -23.13
CA ASN A 5 14.25 36.90 -23.63
C ASN A 5 15.35 36.17 -22.86
N LYS A 6 16.43 36.87 -22.47
CA LYS A 6 17.49 36.29 -21.64
C LYS A 6 16.97 35.88 -20.26
N TRP A 7 16.17 36.73 -19.62
CA TRP A 7 15.53 36.41 -18.34
C TRP A 7 14.60 35.19 -18.44
N VAL A 8 13.76 35.13 -19.48
CA VAL A 8 12.89 33.96 -19.72
C VAL A 8 13.72 32.69 -19.90
N ILE A 9 14.81 32.74 -20.68
CA ILE A 9 15.70 31.60 -20.88
C ILE A 9 16.36 31.15 -19.56
N TYR A 10 16.86 32.09 -18.75
CA TYR A 10 17.46 31.76 -17.45
C TYR A 10 16.45 31.19 -16.46
N SER A 11 15.23 31.72 -16.41
CA SER A 11 14.15 31.20 -15.57
C SER A 11 13.76 29.77 -15.98
N ILE A 12 13.61 29.52 -17.28
CA ILE A 12 13.31 28.17 -17.80
C ILE A 12 14.48 27.22 -17.48
N GLY A 13 15.72 27.64 -17.73
CA GLY A 13 16.90 26.84 -17.42
C GLY A 13 17.02 26.49 -15.93
N GLY A 14 16.72 27.44 -15.05
CA GLY A 14 16.68 27.22 -13.60
C GLY A 14 15.61 26.21 -13.19
N ILE A 15 14.39 26.32 -13.74
CA ILE A 15 13.30 25.38 -13.47
C ILE A 15 13.67 23.96 -13.91
N VAL A 16 14.21 23.80 -15.12
CA VAL A 16 14.63 22.49 -15.65
C VAL A 16 15.72 21.88 -14.77
N LEU A 17 16.69 22.67 -14.33
CA LEU A 17 17.75 22.20 -13.44
C LEU A 17 17.22 21.74 -12.08
N VAL A 18 16.36 22.53 -11.44
CA VAL A 18 15.73 22.17 -10.15
C VAL A 18 14.89 20.90 -10.29
N TRP A 19 14.13 20.77 -11.37
CA TRP A 19 13.30 19.59 -11.61
C TRP A 19 14.14 18.35 -11.88
N GLY A 20 15.22 18.47 -12.66
CA GLY A 20 16.19 17.41 -12.90
C GLY A 20 16.87 16.92 -11.62
N VAL A 21 17.34 17.85 -10.78
CA VAL A 21 17.94 17.53 -9.46
C VAL A 21 16.92 16.82 -8.56
N SER A 22 15.67 17.30 -8.54
CA SER A 22 14.59 16.70 -7.74
C SER A 22 14.28 15.27 -8.16
N LEU A 23 14.27 14.97 -9.47
CA LEU A 23 14.08 13.61 -9.98
C LEU A 23 15.23 12.67 -9.59
N ILE A 24 16.48 13.16 -9.66
CA ILE A 24 17.65 12.38 -9.24
C ILE A 24 17.58 12.10 -7.73
N ALA A 25 17.29 13.12 -6.91
CA ALA A 25 17.16 12.97 -5.47
C ALA A 25 16.05 11.97 -5.10
N ALA A 26 14.88 12.04 -5.75
CA ALA A 26 13.79 11.11 -5.50
C ALA A 26 14.17 9.65 -5.80
N LYS A 27 14.93 9.39 -6.86
CA LYS A 27 15.43 8.04 -7.17
C LYS A 27 16.42 7.50 -6.13
N ILE A 28 17.14 8.36 -5.43
CA ILE A 28 18.07 7.97 -4.36
C ILE A 28 17.29 7.69 -3.06
N LEU A 29 16.29 8.52 -2.76
CA LEU A 29 15.52 8.45 -1.51
C LEU A 29 14.43 7.38 -1.52
N VAL A 30 13.91 7.03 -2.70
CA VAL A 30 12.88 5.99 -2.85
C VAL A 30 13.58 4.64 -3.10
N PRO A 31 13.57 3.71 -2.13
CA PRO A 31 14.08 2.36 -2.37
C PRO A 31 13.23 1.66 -3.44
N GLU A 32 13.74 0.54 -3.97
CA GLU A 32 13.01 -0.27 -4.93
C GLU A 32 11.60 -0.59 -4.42
N TRP A 33 10.57 -0.10 -5.13
CA TRP A 33 9.17 -0.26 -4.73
C TRP A 33 8.82 -1.73 -4.54
N ASN A 34 9.34 -2.60 -5.39
CA ASN A 34 8.95 -4.00 -5.47
C ASN A 34 10.18 -4.90 -5.40
N PRO A 35 10.66 -5.22 -4.18
CA PRO A 35 11.68 -6.24 -3.99
C PRO A 35 11.31 -7.57 -4.69
N PRO A 36 12.28 -8.42 -5.04
CA PRO A 36 12.05 -9.57 -5.92
C PRO A 36 11.12 -10.64 -5.33
N LYS A 37 11.03 -10.75 -4.00
CA LYS A 37 10.22 -11.75 -3.32
C LYS A 37 8.72 -11.45 -3.50
N ARG A 38 7.97 -12.36 -4.11
CA ARG A 38 6.53 -12.26 -4.36
C ARG A 38 5.72 -13.09 -3.35
N HIS A 39 4.44 -12.77 -3.21
CA HIS A 39 3.50 -13.64 -2.52
C HIS A 39 3.32 -14.94 -3.31
N THR A 40 3.19 -16.06 -2.61
CA THR A 40 3.01 -17.40 -3.19
C THR A 40 1.90 -18.12 -2.46
N GLY A 41 1.03 -18.81 -3.19
CA GLY A 41 -0.10 -19.55 -2.62
C GLY A 41 -1.28 -18.63 -2.31
N PHE A 42 -1.99 -18.96 -1.22
CA PHE A 42 -3.16 -18.22 -0.76
C PHE A 42 -3.14 -18.03 0.76
N ILE A 43 -3.36 -16.79 1.21
CA ILE A 43 -3.49 -16.44 2.62
C ILE A 43 -4.74 -17.13 3.20
N LEU A 44 -5.88 -16.90 2.56
CA LEU A 44 -7.18 -17.43 2.97
C LEU A 44 -7.65 -18.47 1.97
N ASN A 45 -8.09 -18.06 0.79
CA ASN A 45 -8.37 -18.91 -0.36
C ASN A 45 -8.22 -18.06 -1.62
N GLU A 46 -8.44 -18.65 -2.79
CA GLU A 46 -8.27 -17.94 -4.06
C GLU A 46 -9.10 -16.66 -4.17
N GLU A 47 -10.38 -16.73 -3.80
CA GLU A 47 -11.31 -15.60 -3.88
C GLU A 47 -10.99 -14.50 -2.86
N ALA A 48 -10.65 -14.87 -1.62
CA ALA A 48 -10.26 -13.91 -0.60
C ALA A 48 -8.93 -13.24 -0.94
N ASP A 49 -7.98 -13.98 -1.50
CA ASP A 49 -6.71 -13.41 -1.97
C ASP A 49 -6.90 -12.44 -3.13
N ALA A 50 -7.91 -12.62 -3.98
CA ALA A 50 -8.26 -11.63 -4.99
C ALA A 50 -8.71 -10.30 -4.36
N ILE A 51 -9.51 -10.36 -3.28
CA ILE A 51 -9.90 -9.18 -2.50
C ILE A 51 -8.66 -8.53 -1.86
N LEU A 52 -7.81 -9.32 -1.19
CA LEU A 52 -6.60 -8.80 -0.54
C LEU A 52 -5.63 -8.16 -1.55
N LYS A 53 -5.49 -8.73 -2.76
CA LYS A 53 -4.70 -8.15 -3.85
C LYS A 53 -5.23 -6.81 -4.32
N GLN A 54 -6.55 -6.64 -4.33
CA GLN A 54 -7.19 -5.39 -4.71
C GLN A 54 -7.09 -4.32 -3.62
N SER A 55 -7.27 -4.72 -2.35
CA SER A 55 -7.46 -3.79 -1.24
C SER A 55 -6.20 -3.53 -0.40
N CYS A 56 -5.26 -4.48 -0.35
CA CYS A 56 -4.19 -4.47 0.66
C CYS A 56 -2.78 -4.58 0.06
N PHE A 57 -2.60 -5.32 -1.05
CA PHE A 57 -1.26 -5.67 -1.56
C PHE A 57 -0.43 -4.46 -1.98
N ASP A 58 -1.06 -3.38 -2.43
CA ASP A 58 -0.31 -2.19 -2.86
C ASP A 58 0.53 -1.58 -1.72
N CYS A 59 0.07 -1.69 -0.47
CA CYS A 59 0.80 -1.21 0.70
C CYS A 59 1.46 -2.32 1.52
N HIS A 60 0.85 -3.51 1.56
CA HIS A 60 1.25 -4.62 2.42
C HIS A 60 1.88 -5.79 1.67
N SER A 61 2.44 -5.59 0.47
CA SER A 61 3.20 -6.61 -0.25
C SER A 61 4.35 -5.98 -1.03
N ASN A 62 5.26 -6.79 -1.56
CA ASN A 62 6.29 -6.36 -2.51
C ASN A 62 5.74 -6.21 -3.95
N GLU A 63 4.43 -6.27 -4.15
CA GLU A 63 3.74 -6.24 -5.45
C GLU A 63 2.92 -4.96 -5.63
N THR A 64 3.49 -3.82 -5.21
CA THR A 64 2.86 -2.50 -5.36
C THR A 64 2.67 -2.14 -6.82
N LYS A 65 1.44 -1.78 -7.21
CA LYS A 65 1.15 -1.29 -8.56
C LYS A 65 1.82 0.06 -8.84
N SER A 66 2.15 0.27 -10.11
CA SER A 66 2.72 1.54 -10.56
C SER A 66 1.61 2.51 -10.98
N TYR A 67 1.50 3.65 -10.29
CA TYR A 67 0.55 4.72 -10.60
C TYR A 67 1.29 5.97 -11.08
N TRP A 68 0.68 6.81 -11.93
CA TRP A 68 1.38 7.97 -12.49
C TRP A 68 1.92 8.93 -11.41
N TYR A 69 1.22 9.09 -10.29
CA TYR A 69 1.60 9.98 -9.20
C TYR A 69 2.80 9.46 -8.38
N ASN A 70 3.07 8.15 -8.41
CA ASN A 70 4.22 7.58 -7.70
C ASN A 70 5.57 7.90 -8.38
N LYS A 71 5.53 8.56 -9.55
CA LYS A 71 6.70 9.06 -10.28
C LYS A 71 7.01 10.53 -9.96
N MET A 72 6.14 11.22 -9.23
CA MET A 72 6.37 12.61 -8.83
C MET A 72 7.34 12.67 -7.63
N PRO A 73 8.43 13.46 -7.69
CA PRO A 73 9.52 13.40 -6.71
C PRO A 73 9.13 13.45 -5.23
N VAL A 74 8.23 14.36 -4.86
CA VAL A 74 7.83 14.54 -3.45
C VAL A 74 6.86 13.44 -3.03
N ILE A 75 5.89 13.13 -3.90
CA ILE A 75 4.86 12.13 -3.63
C ILE A 75 5.49 10.73 -3.54
N SER A 76 6.45 10.42 -4.40
CA SER A 76 7.14 9.13 -4.43
C SER A 76 7.88 8.86 -3.12
N VAL A 77 8.55 9.86 -2.55
CA VAL A 77 9.25 9.73 -1.26
C VAL A 77 8.26 9.51 -0.11
N LEU A 78 7.17 10.28 -0.06
CA LEU A 78 6.14 10.13 0.98
C LEU A 78 5.47 8.76 0.91
N LEU A 79 5.04 8.35 -0.27
CA LEU A 79 4.41 7.04 -0.49
C LEU A 79 5.36 5.90 -0.17
N ALA A 80 6.63 5.97 -0.58
CA ALA A 80 7.61 4.93 -0.28
C ALA A 80 7.78 4.74 1.23
N ARG A 81 7.79 5.83 2.01
CA ARG A 81 7.83 5.77 3.48
C ARG A 81 6.57 5.11 4.05
N HIS A 82 5.37 5.49 3.59
CA HIS A 82 4.13 4.89 4.06
C HIS A 82 4.03 3.39 3.74
N ILE A 83 4.41 2.99 2.53
CA ILE A 83 4.43 1.58 2.12
C ILE A 83 5.48 0.80 2.91
N GLN A 84 6.66 1.39 3.15
CA GLN A 84 7.67 0.76 3.98
C GLN A 84 7.15 0.51 5.40
N GLU A 85 6.43 1.47 5.98
CA GLU A 85 5.83 1.31 7.32
C GLU A 85 4.74 0.23 7.32
N GLY A 86 3.82 0.26 6.35
CA GLY A 86 2.79 -0.78 6.20
C GLY A 86 3.39 -2.19 6.09
N ARG A 87 4.49 -2.34 5.33
CA ARG A 87 5.21 -3.62 5.20
C ARG A 87 5.91 -4.07 6.48
N LYS A 88 6.32 -3.17 7.37
CA LYS A 88 6.91 -3.54 8.67
C LYS A 88 5.88 -4.21 9.56
N GLU A 89 4.66 -3.68 9.58
CA GLU A 89 3.55 -4.28 10.34
C GLU A 89 3.09 -5.60 9.70
N LEU A 90 2.85 -5.58 8.38
CA LEU A 90 2.39 -6.73 7.62
C LEU A 90 2.89 -6.70 6.16
N ASN A 91 3.62 -7.74 5.77
CA ASN A 91 4.02 -7.98 4.37
C ASN A 91 3.57 -9.37 3.90
N PHE A 92 2.59 -9.41 3.00
CA PHE A 92 2.03 -10.63 2.39
C PHE A 92 3.04 -11.38 1.52
N SER A 93 4.03 -10.70 0.95
CA SER A 93 5.13 -11.39 0.25
C SER A 93 6.05 -12.14 1.22
N GLU A 94 6.00 -11.82 2.52
CA GLU A 94 6.69 -12.56 3.59
C GLU A 94 5.77 -13.52 4.36
N TRP A 95 4.53 -13.71 3.90
CA TRP A 95 3.51 -14.48 4.61
C TRP A 95 4.01 -15.85 5.06
N GLU A 96 4.59 -16.64 4.15
CA GLU A 96 5.02 -18.02 4.47
C GLU A 96 6.15 -18.14 5.49
N LYS A 97 6.91 -17.08 5.73
CA LYS A 97 7.97 -17.10 6.75
C LYS A 97 7.43 -16.79 8.16
N ARG A 98 6.17 -16.35 8.28
CA ARG A 98 5.59 -15.97 9.58
C ARG A 98 5.17 -17.22 10.36
N PRO A 99 5.44 -17.28 11.68
CA PRO A 99 4.87 -18.30 12.56
C PRO A 99 3.34 -18.29 12.50
N GLU A 100 2.69 -19.45 12.68
CA GLU A 100 1.24 -19.58 12.61
C GLU A 100 0.49 -18.61 13.55
N SER A 101 0.99 -18.44 14.79
CA SER A 101 0.41 -17.48 15.75
C SER A 101 0.47 -16.03 15.26
N LYS A 102 1.54 -15.65 14.55
CA LYS A 102 1.67 -14.33 13.93
C LYS A 102 0.80 -14.17 12.68
N LYS A 103 0.54 -15.27 11.94
CA LYS A 103 -0.42 -15.29 10.83
C LYS A 103 -1.85 -15.07 11.35
N LYS A 104 -2.28 -15.82 12.38
CA LYS A 104 -3.60 -15.65 13.02
C LYS A 104 -3.80 -14.24 13.57
N LYS A 105 -2.81 -13.71 14.30
CA LYS A 105 -2.85 -12.33 14.80
C LYS A 105 -2.97 -11.29 13.68
N ALA A 106 -2.26 -11.48 12.56
CA ALA A 106 -2.34 -10.57 11.43
C ALA A 106 -3.73 -10.59 10.78
N ILE A 107 -4.30 -11.78 10.56
CA ILE A 107 -5.67 -11.91 10.01
C ILE A 107 -6.67 -11.23 10.93
N ARG A 108 -6.58 -11.48 12.24
CA ARG A 108 -7.47 -10.88 13.22
C ARG A 108 -7.41 -9.35 13.18
N LYS A 109 -6.21 -8.79 13.33
CA LYS A 109 -5.99 -7.34 13.29
C LYS A 109 -6.46 -6.71 11.99
N SER A 110 -6.20 -7.36 10.85
CA SER A 110 -6.68 -6.84 9.57
C SER A 110 -8.21 -6.79 9.50
N LEU A 111 -8.92 -7.78 10.05
CA LEU A 111 -10.38 -7.75 10.11
C LEU A 111 -10.88 -6.62 11.03
N GLU A 112 -10.25 -6.45 12.20
CA GLU A 112 -10.56 -5.37 13.16
C GLU A 112 -10.37 -3.99 12.51
N GLU A 113 -9.21 -3.72 11.90
CA GLU A 113 -8.94 -2.44 11.23
C GLU A 113 -9.91 -2.17 10.06
N ILE A 114 -10.41 -3.22 9.39
CA ILE A 114 -11.46 -3.05 8.36
C ILE A 114 -12.82 -2.70 8.99
N ILE A 115 -13.17 -3.34 10.10
CA ILE A 115 -14.43 -3.12 10.82
C ILE A 115 -14.48 -1.70 11.40
N GLU A 116 -13.36 -1.26 11.96
CA GLU A 116 -13.18 0.08 12.53
C GLU A 116 -13.07 1.17 11.45
N GLY A 117 -12.93 0.79 10.18
CA GLY A 117 -12.80 1.72 9.05
C GLY A 117 -11.43 2.38 8.95
N GLU A 118 -10.43 1.86 9.67
CA GLU A 118 -9.03 2.29 9.55
C GLU A 118 -8.40 1.79 8.25
N MET A 119 -8.83 0.61 7.78
CA MET A 119 -8.32 -0.02 6.56
C MET A 119 -9.42 -0.42 5.56
N PRO A 120 -9.15 -0.29 4.24
CA PRO A 120 -8.05 0.48 3.65
C PRO A 120 -8.15 1.98 3.98
N LEU A 121 -7.02 2.68 4.01
CA LEU A 121 -6.96 4.10 4.35
C LEU A 121 -7.97 4.94 3.54
N PRO A 122 -8.78 5.82 4.15
CA PRO A 122 -9.78 6.61 3.41
C PRO A 122 -9.22 7.44 2.24
N PRO A 123 -8.05 8.10 2.34
CA PRO A 123 -7.44 8.79 1.19
C PRO A 123 -7.03 7.85 0.06
N TYR A 124 -6.68 6.59 0.38
CA TYR A 124 -6.37 5.59 -0.62
C TYR A 124 -7.66 5.16 -1.34
N ILE A 125 -8.75 4.91 -0.61
CA ILE A 125 -10.06 4.59 -1.19
C ILE A 125 -10.58 5.73 -2.08
N PHE A 126 -10.33 6.99 -1.71
CA PHE A 126 -10.72 8.13 -2.54
C PHE A 126 -10.06 8.10 -3.94
N MET A 127 -8.80 7.66 -4.03
CA MET A 127 -8.08 7.53 -5.30
C MET A 127 -8.29 6.17 -5.98
N HIS A 128 -8.62 5.13 -5.20
CA HIS A 128 -8.80 3.74 -5.64
C HIS A 128 -10.11 3.16 -5.07
N PRO A 129 -11.28 3.59 -5.59
CA PRO A 129 -12.57 3.14 -5.06
C PRO A 129 -12.75 1.61 -5.11
N GLU A 130 -12.09 0.95 -6.06
CA GLU A 130 -12.10 -0.50 -6.21
C GLU A 130 -11.45 -1.22 -5.02
N ALA A 131 -10.57 -0.56 -4.28
CA ALA A 131 -9.94 -1.10 -3.08
C ALA A 131 -10.92 -1.19 -1.90
N LYS A 132 -12.08 -0.53 -1.97
CA LYS A 132 -13.06 -0.55 -0.88
C LYS A 132 -13.51 -1.97 -0.57
N ILE A 133 -13.50 -2.30 0.73
CA ILE A 133 -14.08 -3.51 1.28
C ILE A 133 -15.48 -3.15 1.77
N ASP A 134 -16.51 -3.62 1.05
CA ASP A 134 -17.91 -3.46 1.46
C ASP A 134 -18.33 -4.58 2.44
N GLY A 135 -19.56 -4.51 2.92
CA GLY A 135 -20.09 -5.49 3.86
C GLY A 135 -20.07 -6.93 3.32
N ASN A 136 -20.30 -7.13 2.03
CA ASN A 136 -20.30 -8.48 1.45
C ASN A 136 -18.89 -9.06 1.42
N LYS A 137 -17.89 -8.28 0.98
CA LYS A 137 -16.48 -8.67 1.01
C LYS A 137 -16.03 -8.93 2.44
N LEU A 138 -16.40 -8.07 3.40
CA LEU A 138 -16.03 -8.22 4.80
C LEU A 138 -16.61 -9.49 5.43
N GLU A 139 -17.90 -9.76 5.26
CA GLU A 139 -18.53 -10.97 5.78
C GLU A 139 -17.94 -12.23 5.14
N PHE A 140 -17.62 -12.19 3.86
CA PHE A 140 -16.89 -13.26 3.19
C PHE A 140 -15.50 -13.49 3.81
N LEU A 141 -14.71 -12.43 4.01
CA LEU A 141 -13.39 -12.52 4.63
C LEU A 141 -13.46 -13.09 6.06
N LYS A 142 -14.42 -12.64 6.88
CA LYS A 142 -14.67 -13.17 8.24
C LYS A 142 -14.97 -14.68 8.20
N LYS A 143 -15.88 -15.10 7.31
CA LYS A 143 -16.26 -16.51 7.16
C LYS A 143 -15.07 -17.39 6.83
N ILE A 144 -14.24 -16.98 5.86
CA ILE A 144 -13.07 -17.77 5.45
C ILE A 144 -11.99 -17.74 6.53
N ALA A 145 -11.79 -16.62 7.22
CA ALA A 145 -10.86 -16.51 8.36
C ALA A 145 -11.24 -17.49 9.48
N LYS A 146 -12.52 -17.54 9.87
CA LYS A 146 -13.02 -18.52 10.85
C LYS A 146 -12.80 -19.95 10.36
N THR A 147 -13.17 -20.25 9.12
CA THR A 147 -13.12 -21.61 8.58
C THR A 147 -11.70 -22.15 8.46
N LYS A 148 -10.74 -21.34 7.98
CA LYS A 148 -9.38 -21.80 7.69
C LYS A 148 -8.42 -21.63 8.86
N TRP A 149 -8.57 -20.55 9.62
CA TRP A 149 -7.60 -20.16 10.65
C TRP A 149 -8.13 -20.25 12.07
N ASP A 150 -9.43 -20.53 12.23
CA ASP A 150 -10.16 -20.45 13.50
C ASP A 150 -9.97 -19.07 14.17
N VAL A 151 -10.07 -18.02 13.36
CA VAL A 151 -9.90 -16.62 13.79
C VAL A 151 -11.21 -15.88 13.61
N GLU A 152 -11.59 -15.14 14.66
CA GLU A 152 -12.66 -14.15 14.64
C GLU A 152 -12.09 -12.81 15.12
N PRO A 153 -12.60 -11.67 14.62
CA PRO A 153 -12.25 -10.37 15.16
C PRO A 153 -12.70 -10.28 16.62
N GLU A 154 -11.81 -9.79 17.49
CA GLU A 154 -12.21 -9.40 18.84
C GLU A 154 -12.88 -8.04 18.72
N LEU A 155 -14.20 -8.03 18.48
CA LEU A 155 -14.97 -6.80 18.58
C LEU A 155 -14.89 -6.37 20.04
N GLU A 156 -14.16 -5.29 20.34
CA GLU A 156 -14.29 -4.67 21.65
C GLU A 156 -15.77 -4.38 21.85
N GLU A 157 -16.35 -4.94 22.92
CA GLU A 157 -17.57 -4.39 23.52
C GLU A 157 -17.18 -2.97 23.95
N GLN A 158 -17.33 -2.01 23.05
CA GLN A 158 -17.07 -0.61 23.32
C GLN A 158 -18.13 -0.14 24.33
N TYR A 159 -17.73 -0.12 25.61
CA TYR A 159 -18.46 0.49 26.72
C TYR A 159 -18.59 2.02 26.55
#